data_AF-A0A955CTF0-F1
#
_entry.id   AF-A0A955CTF0-F1
#
_cell.length_a   1.000
_cell.length_b   1.000
_cell.length_c   1.000
_cell.angle_alpha   90.00
_cell.angle_beta   90.00
_cell.angle_gamma   90.00
#
_symmetry.space_group_name_H-M   'P 1'
#
loop_
_entity.id
_entity.type
_entity.pdbx_description
1 polymer ?
#
loop_
_entity_poly.entity_id
_entity_poly.type
_entity_poly.pdbx_seq_one_letter_code
_entity_poly.pdbx_strand_id
1 'polypeptide(L)'
;MARTIRPRTGMLLITAGTLAGISMFAGAHDEDVRKINDGAGAPVNMPPLTGRVYRDTDAVPAGTLQYIPGGTAPESGNFQFENMELLSWIPLTSFPGTQTRGNDCWGYVSPSGREYAIMGVECGFSFVEVTDPLNPVQIEYIASTCSIWHDIKVIGSYAYGVADSTGNGLNVIDLSDIDNGNVTLVQNVTTGGMNTAHNIVSNTDSGYVYTTGGNIANGGLTAWDVTTNPASPTIAGSWNSFYVHDAVVVSYDSGPYAGKEIAFTCGGTSNGWNNTGLRIVDVTDKSNMTQIGQTFWTDPEYSHQCWISDDKQYLYLGDELDEEYQGIPTRTLVVDISDINNPTIAGDFTSGLPSIDHNQYVRDGYLFQANYTSGIRVWKLDNPLSPTVVGWFDTYPENDNPDFSGAWSVYPYLPSGNIIISDIKRGMFMVRMECYADCDGNGTLNVFDYICFGNDYAASGSYADCDGSGSLNVFDYICFGNSYAGGCPLH
;
A
#
# COMPACT_ATOMS: atom_id res chain seq x y z
N MET A 1 -32.72 30.05 53.01
CA MET A 1 -34.17 30.36 52.97
C MET A 1 -34.37 31.69 52.24
N ALA A 2 -35.26 31.70 51.22
CA ALA A 2 -35.97 32.84 50.60
C ALA A 2 -35.15 34.05 50.08
N ARG A 3 -35.01 34.30 48.76
CA ARG A 3 -35.96 34.70 47.67
C ARG A 3 -35.88 36.21 47.29
N THR A 4 -35.23 36.47 46.13
CA THR A 4 -35.70 37.25 44.93
C THR A 4 -36.05 38.76 45.06
N ILE A 5 -35.68 39.68 44.13
CA ILE A 5 -36.33 39.97 42.81
C ILE A 5 -35.50 40.99 41.94
N ARG A 6 -35.33 40.66 40.64
CA ARG A 6 -35.16 41.43 39.35
C ARG A 6 -33.93 42.33 39.02
N PRO A 7 -33.51 42.31 37.73
CA PRO A 7 -33.85 43.42 36.82
C PRO A 7 -34.44 42.98 35.46
N ARG A 8 -34.73 44.01 34.64
CA ARG A 8 -35.66 44.07 33.50
C ARG A 8 -35.10 43.54 32.17
N THR A 9 -36.01 42.88 31.45
CA THR A 9 -36.24 42.76 30.00
C THR A 9 -35.48 43.69 29.04
N GLY A 10 -34.81 43.06 28.07
CA GLY A 10 -34.58 43.56 26.71
C GLY A 10 -34.69 42.37 25.75
N MET A 11 -35.68 42.41 24.87
CA MET A 11 -36.19 41.33 24.02
C MET A 11 -35.63 41.52 22.60
N LEU A 12 -35.12 40.47 21.96
CA LEU A 12 -34.97 40.42 20.51
C LEU A 12 -35.25 39.01 19.97
N LEU A 13 -35.92 38.99 18.83
CA LEU A 13 -36.77 37.95 18.28
C LEU A 13 -36.06 36.64 17.90
N ILE A 14 -36.77 35.55 18.15
CA ILE A 14 -36.63 34.24 17.51
C ILE A 14 -37.37 34.29 16.16
N THR A 15 -36.71 33.86 15.09
CA THR A 15 -37.38 33.25 13.94
C THR A 15 -36.70 31.93 13.64
N ALA A 16 -37.43 30.84 13.93
CA ALA A 16 -37.10 29.50 13.52
C ALA A 16 -37.46 29.34 12.04
N GLY A 17 -36.50 28.87 11.24
CA GLY A 17 -36.71 28.35 9.90
C GLY A 17 -36.14 26.94 9.86
N THR A 18 -37.03 25.96 9.91
CA THR A 18 -36.75 24.54 9.69
C THR A 18 -36.37 24.30 8.23
N LEU A 19 -35.23 23.65 7.99
CA LEU A 19 -35.06 22.79 6.83
C LEU A 19 -34.41 21.47 7.30
N ALA A 20 -35.21 20.41 7.26
CA ALA A 20 -34.71 19.04 7.29
C ALA A 20 -34.10 18.74 5.92
N GLY A 21 -32.88 18.21 5.92
CA GLY A 21 -32.22 17.59 4.78
C GLY A 21 -31.49 16.36 5.30
N ILE A 22 -31.83 15.20 4.74
CA ILE A 22 -31.42 13.86 5.13
C ILE A 22 -29.95 13.61 4.74
N SER A 23 -29.32 12.75 5.55
CA SER A 23 -27.97 12.16 5.45
C SER A 23 -27.52 11.68 4.07
N MET A 24 -26.20 11.70 3.82
CA MET A 24 -25.43 10.49 3.46
C MET A 24 -24.00 10.59 4.03
N PHE A 25 -23.55 9.48 4.61
CA PHE A 25 -22.20 9.19 5.12
C PHE A 25 -21.23 8.89 3.97
N ALA A 26 -19.94 9.17 4.19
CA ALA A 26 -18.84 8.21 4.03
C ALA A 26 -17.56 8.85 4.60
N GLY A 27 -17.15 8.40 5.78
CA GLY A 27 -15.79 8.62 6.26
C GLY A 27 -14.94 7.49 5.69
N ALA A 28 -13.86 7.85 5.01
CA ALA A 28 -12.79 6.94 4.64
C ALA A 28 -11.50 7.54 5.22
N HIS A 29 -10.79 6.71 5.97
CA HIS A 29 -9.58 7.01 6.70
C HIS A 29 -8.37 6.73 5.81
N ASP A 30 -7.70 7.79 5.45
CA ASP A 30 -6.26 7.95 5.27
C ASP A 30 -6.09 9.48 5.12
N GLU A 31 -4.95 10.06 5.47
CA GLU A 31 -4.73 11.49 5.17
C GLU A 31 -4.78 11.65 3.64
N ASP A 32 -5.93 12.12 3.19
CA ASP A 32 -6.36 12.20 1.81
C ASP A 32 -5.47 13.12 0.99
N VAL A 33 -4.63 12.53 0.14
CA VAL A 33 -3.83 13.25 -0.87
C VAL A 33 -4.71 14.06 -1.83
N ARG A 34 -6.04 13.83 -1.90
CA ARG A 34 -6.99 14.63 -2.69
C ARG A 34 -7.13 16.08 -2.20
N LYS A 35 -6.63 16.45 -1.00
CA LYS A 35 -6.73 17.84 -0.48
C LYS A 35 -5.58 18.77 -0.89
N ILE A 36 -4.61 18.32 -1.70
CA ILE A 36 -3.51 19.19 -2.17
C ILE A 36 -3.88 20.01 -3.43
N ASN A 37 -5.10 19.89 -3.99
CA ASN A 37 -5.39 20.55 -5.27
C ASN A 37 -6.74 21.27 -5.40
N ASP A 38 -7.17 21.99 -4.37
CA ASP A 38 -8.24 23.01 -4.50
C ASP A 38 -7.66 24.43 -4.37
N GLY A 39 -6.80 24.84 -5.30
CA GLY A 39 -6.28 26.21 -5.27
C GLY A 39 -5.26 26.61 -6.33
N ALA A 40 -5.76 26.97 -7.51
CA ALA A 40 -5.13 27.87 -8.49
C ALA A 40 -3.86 27.39 -9.21
N GLY A 41 -4.01 27.19 -10.52
CA GLY A 41 -2.90 26.98 -11.44
C GLY A 41 -1.85 28.09 -11.40
N ALA A 42 -0.59 27.66 -11.37
CA ALA A 42 0.55 28.44 -11.80
C ALA A 42 1.43 27.55 -12.69
N PRO A 43 1.97 28.07 -13.81
CA PRO A 43 2.83 27.29 -14.68
C PRO A 43 4.16 27.03 -13.96
N VAL A 44 4.45 25.77 -13.66
CA VAL A 44 5.73 25.36 -13.07
C VAL A 44 6.79 25.38 -14.17
N ASN A 45 7.68 26.36 -14.06
CA ASN A 45 8.82 26.53 -14.96
C ASN A 45 9.91 25.54 -14.50
N MET A 46 9.88 24.31 -15.01
CA MET A 46 10.89 23.29 -14.69
C MET A 46 12.26 23.68 -15.28
N PRO A 47 13.35 23.65 -14.49
CA PRO A 47 14.70 23.79 -15.04
C PRO A 47 15.01 22.63 -16.00
N PRO A 48 15.90 22.83 -16.99
CA PRO A 48 16.14 21.84 -18.04
C PRO A 48 16.84 20.61 -17.46
N LEU A 49 16.11 19.50 -17.38
CA LEU A 49 16.65 18.17 -17.10
C LEU A 49 17.52 17.73 -18.28
N THR A 50 18.84 17.74 -18.09
CA THR A 50 19.77 17.04 -18.97
C THR A 50 19.88 15.59 -18.54
N GLY A 51 19.05 14.75 -19.14
CA GLY A 51 19.07 13.30 -18.97
C GLY A 51 17.93 12.67 -19.77
N ARG A 52 18.02 12.70 -21.10
CA ARG A 52 17.02 12.10 -21.99
C ARG A 52 17.24 10.59 -22.04
N VAL A 53 16.19 9.80 -21.86
CA VAL A 53 16.19 8.38 -22.20
C VAL A 53 15.51 8.20 -23.57
N TYR A 54 16.28 7.60 -24.49
CA TYR A 54 16.02 7.15 -25.88
C TYR A 54 16.06 8.14 -27.09
N ARG A 55 16.66 7.65 -28.21
CA ARG A 55 16.20 7.56 -29.64
C ARG A 55 17.40 7.53 -30.64
N ASP A 56 17.34 7.02 -31.89
CA ASP A 56 16.57 7.61 -33.02
C ASP A 56 16.62 6.82 -34.36
N THR A 57 16.52 5.48 -34.44
CA THR A 57 16.27 4.89 -35.78
C THR A 57 15.28 3.76 -35.86
N ASP A 58 14.95 3.08 -34.77
CA ASP A 58 14.32 1.78 -34.92
C ASP A 58 12.81 1.91 -34.76
N ALA A 59 12.11 1.78 -35.88
CA ALA A 59 10.68 1.53 -35.89
C ALA A 59 10.41 0.25 -35.10
N VAL A 60 9.55 0.32 -34.09
CA VAL A 60 9.16 -0.82 -33.25
C VAL A 60 7.78 -1.30 -33.69
N PRO A 61 7.66 -2.47 -34.34
CA PRO A 61 6.40 -3.21 -34.41
C PRO A 61 6.13 -3.89 -33.06
N ALA A 62 4.84 -4.06 -32.74
CA ALA A 62 4.32 -4.49 -31.45
C ALA A 62 4.95 -5.76 -30.83
N GLY A 63 5.06 -5.74 -29.50
CA GLY A 63 5.06 -6.95 -28.67
C GLY A 63 6.41 -7.50 -28.19
N THR A 64 7.29 -6.69 -27.60
CA THR A 64 8.27 -7.08 -26.56
C THR A 64 9.04 -5.82 -26.10
N LEU A 65 9.04 -5.50 -24.80
CA LEU A 65 9.84 -4.40 -24.26
C LEU A 65 11.29 -4.88 -24.01
N GLN A 66 12.30 -4.21 -24.57
CA GLN A 66 13.72 -4.44 -24.27
C GLN A 66 14.48 -3.13 -23.95
N TYR A 67 14.85 -3.01 -22.67
CA TYR A 67 16.13 -2.58 -22.05
C TYR A 67 16.85 -1.24 -22.39
N ILE A 68 17.65 -0.76 -21.40
CA ILE A 68 18.44 0.49 -21.32
C ILE A 68 19.96 0.20 -21.39
N PRO A 69 20.78 0.75 -22.32
CA PRO A 69 22.23 0.48 -22.33
C PRO A 69 23.03 1.29 -21.29
N GLY A 70 23.88 0.61 -20.50
CA GLY A 70 24.89 1.21 -19.61
C GLY A 70 25.09 0.43 -18.31
N GLY A 71 24.06 -0.30 -17.87
CA GLY A 71 24.20 -1.42 -16.97
C GLY A 71 24.43 -2.70 -17.78
N THR A 72 25.04 -3.71 -17.17
CA THR A 72 24.68 -5.08 -17.52
C THR A 72 23.32 -5.33 -16.89
N ALA A 73 22.22 -5.36 -17.65
CA ALA A 73 20.99 -5.96 -17.14
C ALA A 73 21.34 -7.40 -16.79
N PRO A 74 21.16 -7.85 -15.54
CA PRO A 74 20.76 -9.23 -15.37
C PRO A 74 19.37 -9.31 -16.00
N GLU A 75 19.27 -10.02 -17.11
CA GLU A 75 18.03 -10.45 -17.76
C GLU A 75 17.30 -9.39 -18.61
N SER A 76 17.25 -9.69 -19.91
CA SER A 76 16.20 -9.25 -20.82
C SER A 76 14.86 -9.89 -20.41
N GLY A 77 14.30 -9.50 -19.26
CA GLY A 77 13.12 -10.12 -18.68
C GLY A 77 11.90 -9.93 -19.58
N ASN A 78 11.36 -11.03 -20.11
CA ASN A 78 9.99 -11.05 -20.63
C ASN A 78 9.05 -11.20 -19.42
N PHE A 79 8.71 -10.09 -18.76
CA PHE A 79 7.72 -10.09 -17.69
C PHE A 79 6.34 -10.33 -18.27
N GLN A 80 5.59 -11.24 -17.66
CA GLN A 80 4.23 -11.54 -18.06
C GLN A 80 3.25 -10.72 -17.22
N PHE A 81 2.12 -10.37 -17.82
CA PHE A 81 1.09 -9.59 -17.15
C PHE A 81 -0.26 -9.78 -17.82
N GLU A 82 -1.32 -9.41 -17.12
CA GLU A 82 -2.68 -9.30 -17.64
C GLU A 82 -3.36 -8.10 -17.01
N ASN A 83 -4.01 -7.27 -17.84
CA ASN A 83 -4.71 -6.04 -17.43
C ASN A 83 -3.85 -5.10 -16.57
N MET A 84 -2.54 -5.11 -16.79
CA MET A 84 -1.56 -4.24 -16.15
C MET A 84 -0.50 -3.82 -17.17
N GLU A 85 0.13 -2.67 -16.97
CA GLU A 85 1.21 -2.17 -17.81
C GLU A 85 2.48 -1.96 -16.97
N LEU A 86 3.64 -2.32 -17.54
CA LEU A 86 4.94 -1.92 -17.00
C LEU A 86 5.29 -0.51 -17.46
N LEU A 87 5.44 0.43 -16.52
CA LEU A 87 5.84 1.80 -16.80
C LEU A 87 7.36 1.95 -16.78
N SER A 88 8.01 1.43 -15.75
CA SER A 88 9.47 1.44 -15.64
C SER A 88 9.99 0.36 -14.69
N TRP A 89 11.28 0.07 -14.81
CA TRP A 89 11.97 -0.91 -13.97
C TRP A 89 13.37 -0.40 -13.62
N ILE A 90 13.69 -0.40 -12.33
CA ILE A 90 15.01 -0.05 -11.79
C ILE A 90 15.63 -1.32 -11.19
N PRO A 91 16.65 -1.91 -11.83
CA PRO A 91 17.29 -3.10 -11.31
C PRO A 91 18.03 -2.79 -10.00
N LEU A 92 18.16 -3.79 -9.11
CA LEU A 92 18.88 -3.60 -7.83
C LEU A 92 20.29 -3.03 -8.00
N THR A 93 20.97 -3.40 -9.07
CA THR A 93 22.33 -2.93 -9.40
C THR A 93 22.41 -1.44 -9.74
N SER A 94 21.27 -0.79 -10.00
CA SER A 94 21.17 0.66 -10.21
C SER A 94 21.02 1.44 -8.91
N PHE A 95 20.66 0.80 -7.79
CA PHE A 95 20.61 1.47 -6.50
C PHE A 95 22.02 1.66 -5.90
N PRO A 96 22.27 2.79 -5.21
CA PRO A 96 23.56 3.03 -4.56
C PRO A 96 23.91 1.93 -3.54
N GLY A 97 25.19 1.58 -3.49
CA GLY A 97 25.69 0.49 -2.64
C GLY A 97 25.80 -0.85 -3.39
N THR A 98 26.30 -1.88 -2.71
CA THR A 98 26.34 -3.25 -3.23
C THR A 98 25.10 -4.01 -2.77
N GLN A 99 23.94 -3.55 -3.22
CA GLN A 99 22.66 -4.14 -2.83
C GLN A 99 22.47 -5.49 -3.53
N THR A 100 22.19 -6.55 -2.77
CA THR A 100 21.88 -7.88 -3.33
C THR A 100 20.44 -8.31 -3.07
N ARG A 101 19.69 -7.52 -2.29
CA ARG A 101 18.29 -7.75 -1.94
C ARG A 101 17.48 -6.45 -1.87
N GLY A 102 16.25 -6.51 -2.37
CA GLY A 102 15.19 -5.53 -2.12
C GLY A 102 14.31 -5.96 -0.94
N ASN A 103 13.63 -4.99 -0.32
CA ASN A 103 12.80 -5.15 0.89
C ASN A 103 11.44 -4.47 0.75
N ASP A 104 10.82 -4.01 1.84
CA ASP A 104 9.53 -3.34 1.76
C ASP A 104 9.61 -2.06 0.91
N CYS A 105 8.45 -1.59 0.44
CA CYS A 105 8.34 -0.32 -0.25
C CYS A 105 7.15 0.50 0.26
N TRP A 106 7.28 1.81 0.13
CA TRP A 106 6.25 2.78 0.48
C TRP A 106 6.26 3.94 -0.51
N GLY A 107 5.27 4.82 -0.41
CA GLY A 107 5.20 6.04 -1.22
C GLY A 107 5.18 7.31 -0.37
N TYR A 108 5.55 8.41 -1.00
CA TYR A 108 5.41 9.75 -0.47
C TYR A 108 4.95 10.70 -1.57
N VAL A 109 4.06 11.62 -1.23
CA VAL A 109 3.64 12.71 -2.12
C VAL A 109 4.02 14.01 -1.45
N SER A 110 4.90 14.76 -2.10
CA SER A 110 5.34 16.04 -1.55
C SER A 110 4.23 17.08 -1.67
N PRO A 111 4.30 18.20 -0.90
CA PRO A 111 3.31 19.26 -0.99
C PRO A 111 3.16 19.91 -2.37
N SER A 112 4.12 19.70 -3.29
CA SER A 112 4.01 20.18 -4.68
C SER A 112 3.20 19.24 -5.59
N GLY A 113 2.82 18.06 -5.09
CA GLY A 113 2.15 17.00 -5.86
C GLY A 113 3.10 16.06 -6.58
N ARG A 114 4.42 16.14 -6.34
CA ARG A 114 5.39 15.17 -6.86
C ARG A 114 5.32 13.87 -6.08
N GLU A 115 5.45 12.77 -6.79
CA GLU A 115 5.32 11.42 -6.25
C GLU A 115 6.70 10.76 -6.12
N TYR A 116 6.90 10.06 -5.01
CA TYR A 116 8.14 9.41 -4.67
C TYR A 116 7.89 7.98 -4.22
N ALA A 117 8.66 7.04 -4.77
CA ALA A 117 8.81 5.71 -4.23
C ALA A 117 9.94 5.68 -3.20
N ILE A 118 9.71 4.98 -2.10
CA ILE A 118 10.72 4.68 -1.08
C ILE A 118 10.86 3.17 -1.04
N MET A 119 12.06 2.66 -1.30
CA MET A 119 12.33 1.22 -1.30
C MET A 119 13.40 0.90 -0.27
N GLY A 120 13.10 -0.05 0.62
CA GLY A 120 14.10 -0.71 1.44
C GLY A 120 15.03 -1.54 0.54
N VAL A 121 16.33 -1.41 0.78
CA VAL A 121 17.37 -2.22 0.15
C VAL A 121 18.26 -2.79 1.24
N GLU A 122 19.02 -3.84 0.91
CA GLU A 122 19.79 -4.62 1.89
C GLU A 122 20.59 -3.80 2.92
N CYS A 123 21.09 -2.61 2.58
CA CYS A 123 21.84 -1.77 3.50
C CYS A 123 21.25 -0.37 3.74
N GLY A 124 19.96 -0.13 3.50
CA GLY A 124 19.34 1.17 3.74
C GLY A 124 18.03 1.42 3.00
N PHE A 125 17.76 2.70 2.72
CA PHE A 125 16.54 3.14 2.04
C PHE A 125 16.90 3.98 0.83
N SER A 126 16.21 3.71 -0.28
CA SER A 126 16.36 4.38 -1.55
C SER A 126 15.15 5.25 -1.83
N PHE A 127 15.36 6.51 -2.21
CA PHE A 127 14.31 7.48 -2.52
C PHE A 127 14.34 7.79 -4.00
N VAL A 128 13.24 7.51 -4.69
CA VAL A 128 13.12 7.62 -6.14
C VAL A 128 11.93 8.50 -6.48
N GLU A 129 12.13 9.54 -7.26
CA GLU A 129 11.02 10.30 -7.83
C GLU A 129 10.36 9.50 -8.96
N VAL A 130 9.03 9.42 -8.91
CA VAL A 130 8.19 8.66 -9.85
C VAL A 130 7.04 9.48 -10.43
N THR A 131 7.07 10.81 -10.26
CA THR A 131 6.09 11.74 -10.88
C THR A 131 5.96 11.55 -12.39
N ASP A 132 7.09 11.34 -13.07
CA ASP A 132 7.12 10.79 -14.43
C ASP A 132 7.47 9.29 -14.30
N PRO A 133 6.47 8.40 -14.29
CA PRO A 133 6.69 6.99 -13.98
C PRO A 133 7.44 6.25 -15.09
N LEU A 134 7.57 6.83 -16.28
CA LEU A 134 8.38 6.27 -17.38
C LEU A 134 9.87 6.66 -17.25
N ASN A 135 10.17 7.71 -16.49
CA ASN A 135 11.53 8.22 -16.30
C ASN A 135 11.81 8.46 -14.80
N PRO A 136 11.78 7.40 -13.97
CA PRO A 136 12.03 7.55 -12.55
C PRO A 136 13.46 8.02 -12.26
N VAL A 137 13.65 8.83 -11.22
CA VAL A 137 14.94 9.44 -10.88
C VAL A 137 15.32 9.12 -9.44
N GLN A 138 16.45 8.44 -9.25
CA GLN A 138 17.05 8.27 -7.93
C GLN A 138 17.42 9.64 -7.33
N ILE A 139 16.82 9.97 -6.19
CA ILE A 139 17.07 11.22 -5.48
C ILE A 139 18.18 11.07 -4.46
N GLU A 140 18.03 10.12 -3.54
CA GLU A 140 18.97 9.95 -2.42
C GLU A 140 18.97 8.51 -1.91
N TYR A 141 20.06 8.12 -1.26
CA TYR A 141 20.19 6.86 -0.53
C TYR A 141 20.61 7.12 0.91
N ILE A 142 19.79 6.63 1.85
CA ILE A 142 20.09 6.71 3.29
C ILE A 142 20.60 5.35 3.76
N ALA A 143 21.89 5.29 4.05
CA ALA A 143 22.51 4.08 4.59
C ALA A 143 21.98 3.74 5.98
N SER A 144 21.79 2.45 6.23
CA SER A 144 21.46 1.87 7.51
C SER A 144 22.30 0.60 7.75
N THR A 145 22.08 -0.08 8.87
CA THR A 145 22.61 -1.44 9.08
C THR A 145 22.12 -2.37 7.98
N CYS A 146 22.99 -3.26 7.51
CA CYS A 146 22.56 -4.25 6.52
C CYS A 146 21.68 -5.32 7.15
N SER A 147 20.57 -5.63 6.46
CA SER A 147 19.60 -6.66 6.79
C SER A 147 18.92 -7.13 5.51
N ILE A 148 18.36 -8.33 5.54
CA ILE A 148 17.41 -8.76 4.52
C ILE A 148 15.97 -8.37 4.88
N TRP A 149 15.78 -7.50 5.88
CA TRP A 149 14.52 -6.91 6.30
C TRP A 149 14.72 -5.42 6.61
N HIS A 150 14.15 -4.58 5.77
CA HIS A 150 13.96 -3.14 6.03
C HIS A 150 12.51 -2.79 5.76
N ASP A 151 11.96 -1.98 6.65
CA ASP A 151 10.59 -1.49 6.55
C ASP A 151 10.57 0.02 6.80
N ILE A 152 9.68 0.72 6.10
CA ILE A 152 9.52 2.16 6.13
C ILE A 152 8.04 2.54 6.08
N LYS A 153 7.66 3.52 6.88
CA LYS A 153 6.35 4.19 6.80
C LYS A 153 6.50 5.70 6.86
N VAL A 154 5.52 6.43 6.35
CA VAL A 154 5.56 7.90 6.25
C VAL A 154 4.41 8.51 7.04
N ILE A 155 4.69 9.56 7.81
CA ILE A 155 3.69 10.44 8.40
C ILE A 155 4.12 11.89 8.15
N GLY A 156 3.25 12.66 7.47
CA GLY A 156 3.59 14.01 7.03
C GLY A 156 4.84 14.00 6.14
N SER A 157 5.79 14.89 6.41
CA SER A 157 7.07 14.97 5.68
C SER A 157 8.21 14.17 6.32
N TYR A 158 7.91 13.13 7.10
CA TYR A 158 8.91 12.28 7.71
C TYR A 158 8.67 10.80 7.37
N ALA A 159 9.75 10.12 6.99
CA ALA A 159 9.80 8.67 6.89
C ALA A 159 10.43 8.08 8.15
N TYR A 160 9.87 6.96 8.60
CA TYR A 160 10.28 6.22 9.78
C TYR A 160 10.64 4.80 9.37
N GLY A 161 11.90 4.42 9.57
CA GLY A 161 12.45 3.17 9.09
C GLY A 161 13.02 2.29 10.19
N VAL A 162 12.92 0.99 9.98
CA VAL A 162 13.52 -0.03 10.84
C VAL A 162 14.20 -1.11 10.01
N ALA A 163 15.03 -1.91 10.65
CA ALA A 163 15.64 -3.09 10.07
C ALA A 163 15.80 -4.19 11.12
N ASP A 164 15.65 -5.44 10.69
CA ASP A 164 15.88 -6.60 11.55
C ASP A 164 17.39 -6.91 11.67
N SER A 165 18.12 -5.97 12.27
CA SER A 165 19.57 -6.06 12.40
C SER A 165 20.03 -5.32 13.64
N THR A 166 20.91 -5.96 14.41
CA THR A 166 21.44 -5.36 15.64
C THR A 166 22.23 -4.10 15.31
N GLY A 167 21.90 -3.01 15.98
CA GLY A 167 22.48 -1.68 15.75
C GLY A 167 21.52 -0.75 15.00
N ASN A 168 20.36 -1.24 14.59
CA ASN A 168 19.31 -0.46 13.97
C ASN A 168 18.36 0.14 15.02
N GLY A 169 18.44 1.45 15.24
CA GLY A 169 17.37 2.16 15.95
C GLY A 169 16.25 2.55 14.99
N LEU A 170 15.25 3.26 15.48
CA LEU A 170 14.23 3.84 14.60
C LEU A 170 14.86 4.98 13.79
N ASN A 171 15.05 4.76 12.49
CA ASN A 171 15.58 5.72 11.54
C ASN A 171 14.51 6.78 11.26
N VAL A 172 14.82 8.06 11.49
CA VAL A 172 13.92 9.19 11.25
C VAL A 172 14.52 10.01 10.12
N ILE A 173 13.80 10.09 9.00
CA ILE A 173 14.27 10.65 7.74
C ILE A 173 13.37 11.82 7.36
N ASP A 174 13.96 12.99 7.15
CA ASP A 174 13.25 14.20 6.73
C ASP A 174 13.11 14.24 5.22
N LEU A 175 11.86 14.40 4.75
CA LEU A 175 11.45 14.47 3.34
C LEU A 175 10.96 15.87 2.94
N SER A 176 11.04 16.86 3.84
CA SER A 176 10.45 18.19 3.61
C SER A 176 11.06 18.95 2.44
N ASP A 177 12.31 18.61 2.06
CA ASP A 177 13.05 19.24 0.96
C ASP A 177 13.41 18.26 -0.17
N ILE A 178 12.69 17.13 -0.25
CA ILE A 178 12.95 16.09 -1.26
C ILE A 178 12.81 16.62 -2.70
N ASP A 179 11.94 17.59 -2.91
CA ASP A 179 11.73 18.24 -4.21
C ASP A 179 13.02 18.89 -4.74
N ASN A 180 13.87 19.40 -3.85
CA ASN A 180 15.16 19.99 -4.20
C ASN A 180 16.31 18.97 -4.17
N GLY A 181 15.98 17.69 -4.03
CA GLY A 181 16.93 16.58 -4.00
C GLY A 181 17.53 16.31 -2.63
N ASN A 182 16.98 16.87 -1.54
CA ASN A 182 17.52 16.72 -0.20
C ASN A 182 16.64 15.79 0.65
N VAL A 183 17.20 14.63 1.01
CA VAL A 183 16.63 13.69 1.98
C VAL A 183 17.66 13.47 3.06
N THR A 184 17.30 13.56 4.34
CA THR A 184 18.28 13.53 5.43
C THR A 184 17.86 12.62 6.56
N LEU A 185 18.75 11.72 6.97
CA LEU A 185 18.61 11.02 8.25
C LEU A 185 18.83 12.01 9.40
N VAL A 186 17.76 12.43 10.06
CA VAL A 186 17.83 13.40 11.17
C VAL A 186 18.07 12.73 12.52
N GLN A 187 17.64 11.48 12.68
CA GLN A 187 17.87 10.74 13.92
C GLN A 187 17.92 9.23 13.68
N ASN A 188 18.71 8.53 14.49
CA ASN A 188 18.59 7.09 14.70
C ASN A 188 18.22 6.86 16.17
N VAL A 189 16.95 6.66 16.46
CA VAL A 189 16.42 6.66 17.83
C VAL A 189 16.72 5.32 18.50
N THR A 190 17.48 5.37 19.59
CA THR A 190 17.82 4.21 20.43
C THR A 190 17.19 4.28 21.83
N THR A 191 16.32 5.26 22.06
CA THR A 191 15.57 5.44 23.31
C THR A 191 14.85 4.15 23.71
N GLY A 192 14.81 3.87 25.02
CA GLY A 192 14.22 2.62 25.52
C GLY A 192 15.05 1.36 25.23
N GLY A 193 16.24 1.51 24.63
CA GLY A 193 17.08 0.40 24.20
C GLY A 193 16.73 -0.14 22.81
N MET A 194 15.97 0.62 22.00
CA MET A 194 15.64 0.26 20.62
C MET A 194 16.92 -0.01 19.82
N ASN A 195 16.97 -1.18 19.18
CA ASN A 195 18.19 -1.71 18.55
C ASN A 195 17.93 -2.66 17.37
N THR A 196 16.71 -3.18 17.23
CA THR A 196 16.20 -3.86 16.03
C THR A 196 14.67 -3.89 16.10
N ALA A 197 14.01 -3.83 14.94
CA ALA A 197 12.60 -4.16 14.77
C ALA A 197 12.37 -4.81 13.42
N HIS A 198 11.42 -5.74 13.39
CA HIS A 198 11.11 -6.51 12.19
C HIS A 198 10.33 -5.67 11.18
N ASN A 199 9.36 -4.90 11.65
CA ASN A 199 8.43 -4.14 10.83
C ASN A 199 7.99 -2.85 11.56
N ILE A 200 7.46 -1.89 10.80
CA ILE A 200 6.89 -0.65 11.29
C ILE A 200 5.56 -0.34 10.61
N VAL A 201 4.59 0.10 11.42
CA VAL A 201 3.23 0.45 10.99
C VAL A 201 2.96 1.91 11.32
N SER A 202 2.32 2.66 10.43
CA SER A 202 1.89 4.04 10.70
C SER A 202 0.39 4.12 10.82
N ASN A 203 -0.09 4.94 11.76
CA ASN A 203 -1.45 5.47 11.72
C ASN A 203 -1.34 7.00 11.55
N THR A 204 -1.62 7.45 10.33
CA THR A 204 -1.55 8.87 9.92
C THR A 204 -2.59 9.72 10.66
N ASP A 205 -3.77 9.17 10.97
CA ASP A 205 -4.84 9.89 11.68
C ASP A 205 -4.46 10.26 13.12
N SER A 206 -3.76 9.35 13.81
CA SER A 206 -3.40 9.51 15.21
C SER A 206 -2.01 10.13 15.39
N GLY A 207 -1.17 10.10 14.35
CA GLY A 207 0.21 10.58 14.40
C GLY A 207 1.12 9.70 15.25
N TYR A 208 0.91 8.38 15.18
CA TYR A 208 1.75 7.38 15.82
C TYR A 208 2.35 6.42 14.78
N VAL A 209 3.61 6.05 14.99
CA VAL A 209 4.20 4.87 14.35
C VAL A 209 4.39 3.77 15.39
N TYR A 210 4.25 2.53 14.97
CA TYR A 210 4.30 1.34 15.81
C TYR A 210 5.36 0.40 15.29
N THR A 211 6.39 0.13 16.08
CA THR A 211 7.39 -0.89 15.74
C THR A 211 6.93 -2.25 16.26
N THR A 212 7.11 -3.29 15.45
CA THR A 212 6.74 -4.68 15.75
C THR A 212 7.96 -5.60 15.67
N GLY A 213 7.87 -6.78 16.28
CA GLY A 213 8.87 -7.85 16.16
C GLY A 213 10.27 -7.50 16.68
N GLY A 214 10.42 -6.39 17.40
CA GLY A 214 11.72 -5.85 17.81
C GLY A 214 12.23 -6.32 19.17
N ASN A 215 13.39 -5.79 19.56
CA ASN A 215 14.05 -6.16 20.82
C ASN A 215 13.41 -5.55 22.08
N ILE A 216 12.54 -4.55 21.91
CA ILE A 216 11.76 -3.95 22.99
C ILE A 216 10.35 -4.52 22.99
N ALA A 217 9.62 -4.33 24.11
CA ALA A 217 8.26 -4.86 24.28
C ALA A 217 8.12 -6.38 24.00
N ASN A 218 9.19 -7.17 24.18
CA ASN A 218 9.19 -8.61 23.93
C ASN A 218 8.73 -8.98 22.51
N GLY A 219 9.07 -8.17 21.51
CA GLY A 219 8.65 -8.36 20.12
C GLY A 219 7.19 -8.01 19.84
N GLY A 220 6.48 -7.42 20.81
CA GLY A 220 5.13 -6.91 20.62
C GLY A 220 5.08 -5.53 19.95
N LEU A 221 4.02 -4.77 20.20
CA LEU A 221 3.82 -3.42 19.68
C LEU A 221 4.47 -2.38 20.60
N THR A 222 5.25 -1.46 20.02
CA THR A 222 5.67 -0.22 20.71
C THR A 222 5.18 0.99 19.95
N ALA A 223 4.37 1.84 20.58
CA ALA A 223 3.90 3.08 19.99
C ALA A 223 4.89 4.23 20.22
N TRP A 224 5.21 4.93 19.13
CA TRP A 224 6.06 6.10 19.09
C TRP A 224 5.23 7.32 18.68
N ASP A 225 5.18 8.31 19.56
CA ASP A 225 4.51 9.59 19.31
C ASP A 225 5.36 10.44 18.37
N VAL A 226 4.79 10.81 17.22
CA VAL A 226 5.40 11.72 16.24
C VAL A 226 4.64 13.04 16.09
N THR A 227 3.59 13.26 16.89
CA THR A 227 2.70 14.43 16.78
C THR A 227 3.37 15.74 17.20
N THR A 228 4.24 15.69 18.21
CA THR A 228 4.81 16.90 18.83
C THR A 228 6.16 17.26 18.22
N ASN A 229 7.00 16.26 17.95
CA ASN A 229 8.30 16.43 17.33
C ASN A 229 8.59 15.23 16.42
N PRO A 230 8.18 15.27 15.15
CA PRO A 230 8.32 14.14 14.24
C PRO A 230 9.79 13.77 13.97
N ALA A 231 10.73 14.71 14.13
CA ALA A 231 12.16 14.46 14.02
C ALA A 231 12.77 13.74 15.24
N SER A 232 12.07 13.70 16.38
CA SER A 232 12.51 13.03 17.60
C SER A 232 11.36 12.30 18.31
N PRO A 233 10.91 11.15 17.77
CA PRO A 233 9.81 10.38 18.32
C PRO A 233 10.07 9.92 19.76
N THR A 234 9.00 9.80 20.54
CA THR A 234 9.08 9.31 21.94
C THR A 234 8.16 8.13 22.17
N ILE A 235 8.56 7.20 23.04
CA ILE A 235 7.72 6.03 23.35
C ILE A 235 6.50 6.49 24.16
N ALA A 236 5.30 6.26 23.62
CA ALA A 236 4.03 6.55 24.28
C ALA A 236 3.52 5.36 25.12
N GLY A 237 3.91 4.15 24.74
CA GLY A 237 3.64 2.92 25.48
C GLY A 237 3.79 1.69 24.60
N SER A 238 3.44 0.52 25.13
CA SER A 238 3.63 -0.74 24.44
C SER A 238 2.65 -1.82 24.87
N TRP A 239 2.44 -2.79 23.98
CA TRP A 239 1.74 -4.03 24.25
C TRP A 239 2.69 -5.19 24.00
N ASN A 240 3.01 -5.95 25.06
CA ASN A 240 4.11 -6.92 25.08
C ASN A 240 3.67 -8.36 25.41
N SER A 241 2.37 -8.64 25.29
CA SER A 241 1.80 -9.94 25.66
C SER A 241 2.12 -11.04 24.64
N PHE A 242 2.31 -10.67 23.38
CA PHE A 242 2.63 -11.58 22.27
C PHE A 242 3.67 -10.94 21.35
N TYR A 243 4.35 -11.79 20.58
CA TYR A 243 5.14 -11.35 19.44
C TYR A 243 4.19 -10.92 18.33
N VAL A 244 4.45 -9.75 17.75
CA VAL A 244 3.73 -9.20 16.61
C VAL A 244 4.71 -9.16 15.45
N HIS A 245 4.40 -9.88 14.38
CA HIS A 245 5.17 -9.88 13.16
C HIS A 245 4.89 -8.60 12.37
N ASP A 246 3.62 -8.41 12.02
CA ASP A 246 3.08 -7.26 11.31
C ASP A 246 1.73 -6.86 11.94
N ALA A 247 1.26 -5.66 11.64
CA ALA A 247 -0.06 -5.19 12.04
C ALA A 247 -0.62 -4.16 11.06
N VAL A 248 -1.94 -3.98 11.11
CA VAL A 248 -2.59 -2.76 10.62
C VAL A 248 -3.23 -2.03 11.80
N VAL A 249 -2.97 -0.73 11.92
CA VAL A 249 -3.51 0.11 13.00
C VAL A 249 -4.45 1.15 12.41
N VAL A 250 -5.71 1.13 12.82
CA VAL A 250 -6.75 2.00 12.26
C VAL A 250 -7.51 2.75 13.33
N SER A 251 -7.79 4.02 13.06
CA SER A 251 -8.75 4.81 13.83
C SER A 251 -10.17 4.48 13.39
N TYR A 252 -11.14 4.51 14.30
CA TYR A 252 -12.56 4.36 14.01
C TYR A 252 -13.25 5.70 14.25
N ASP A 253 -13.67 6.39 13.19
CA ASP A 253 -14.39 7.67 13.33
C ASP A 253 -15.90 7.52 13.54
N SER A 254 -16.44 6.35 13.21
CA SER A 254 -17.88 6.10 13.26
C SER A 254 -18.20 4.66 13.67
N GLY A 255 -19.48 4.36 13.83
CA GLY A 255 -19.95 3.04 14.24
C GLY A 255 -19.79 2.77 15.75
N PRO A 256 -19.92 1.50 16.18
CA PRO A 256 -19.91 1.13 17.60
C PRO A 256 -18.55 1.35 18.28
N TYR A 257 -17.47 1.44 17.51
CA TYR A 257 -16.11 1.66 18.00
C TYR A 257 -15.60 3.08 17.75
N ALA A 258 -16.49 4.04 17.47
CA ALA A 258 -16.10 5.43 17.22
C ALA A 258 -15.21 6.00 18.36
N GLY A 259 -14.14 6.70 17.99
CA GLY A 259 -13.13 7.24 18.89
C GLY A 259 -12.09 6.22 19.39
N LYS A 260 -12.09 5.00 18.84
CA LYS A 260 -11.08 3.98 19.13
C LYS A 260 -9.98 3.97 18.08
N GLU A 261 -8.78 3.62 18.52
CA GLU A 261 -7.68 3.21 17.65
C GLU A 261 -7.38 1.73 17.93
N ILE A 262 -7.44 0.92 16.89
CA ILE A 262 -7.41 -0.54 17.00
C ILE A 262 -6.27 -1.07 16.15
N ALA A 263 -5.41 -1.88 16.76
CA ALA A 263 -4.39 -2.65 16.08
C ALA A 263 -4.87 -4.08 15.83
N PHE A 264 -4.84 -4.51 14.58
CA PHE A 264 -5.01 -5.88 14.16
C PHE A 264 -3.62 -6.48 13.95
N THR A 265 -3.23 -7.44 14.78
CA THR A 265 -1.84 -7.91 14.87
C THR A 265 -1.73 -9.35 14.42
N CYS A 266 -0.84 -9.59 13.47
CA CYS A 266 -0.43 -10.91 13.01
C CYS A 266 0.76 -11.41 13.84
N GLY A 267 0.70 -12.66 14.30
CA GLY A 267 1.80 -13.26 15.08
C GLY A 267 1.35 -14.29 16.10
N GLY A 268 2.06 -14.37 17.22
CA GLY A 268 1.90 -15.46 18.17
C GLY A 268 2.89 -15.44 19.33
N THR A 269 3.15 -16.62 19.86
CA THR A 269 4.21 -16.89 20.84
C THR A 269 5.42 -17.49 20.13
N SER A 270 6.58 -17.49 20.79
CA SER A 270 7.81 -18.06 20.20
C SER A 270 8.15 -17.44 18.84
N ASN A 271 8.18 -16.10 18.73
CA ASN A 271 8.42 -15.38 17.47
C ASN A 271 7.40 -15.73 16.37
N GLY A 272 6.13 -15.88 16.71
CA GLY A 272 5.06 -16.19 15.74
C GLY A 272 4.79 -17.69 15.53
N TRP A 273 5.77 -18.56 15.79
CA TRP A 273 5.70 -20.00 15.48
C TRP A 273 4.70 -20.84 16.29
N ASN A 274 4.21 -20.34 17.42
CA ASN A 274 3.30 -21.06 18.29
C ASN A 274 2.10 -20.20 18.64
N ASN A 275 0.91 -20.79 18.77
CA ASN A 275 -0.31 -20.01 19.04
C ASN A 275 -0.51 -18.90 17.99
N THR A 276 -0.17 -19.24 16.74
CA THR A 276 -0.28 -18.42 15.54
C THR A 276 -1.72 -18.00 15.34
N GLY A 277 -1.98 -16.70 15.20
CA GLY A 277 -3.33 -16.21 14.96
C GLY A 277 -3.44 -14.69 15.01
N LEU A 278 -4.61 -14.19 14.61
CA LEU A 278 -4.93 -12.77 14.64
C LEU A 278 -5.37 -12.36 16.04
N ARG A 279 -4.78 -11.28 16.56
CA ARG A 279 -5.21 -10.63 17.81
C ARG A 279 -5.59 -9.19 17.54
N ILE A 280 -6.61 -8.72 18.24
CA ILE A 280 -7.12 -7.36 18.10
C ILE A 280 -6.88 -6.64 19.42
N VAL A 281 -6.18 -5.51 19.35
CA VAL A 281 -5.73 -4.72 20.50
C VAL A 281 -6.32 -3.32 20.40
N ASP A 282 -7.03 -2.89 21.44
CA ASP A 282 -7.38 -1.48 21.63
C ASP A 282 -6.11 -0.73 22.06
N VAL A 283 -5.61 0.13 21.17
CA VAL A 283 -4.40 0.94 21.38
C VAL A 283 -4.74 2.40 21.63
N THR A 284 -6.01 2.74 21.86
CA THR A 284 -6.45 4.13 22.07
C THR A 284 -5.67 4.81 23.20
N ASP A 285 -5.61 4.17 24.37
CA ASP A 285 -4.73 4.57 25.46
C ASP A 285 -3.38 3.85 25.32
N LYS A 286 -2.39 4.57 24.78
CA LYS A 286 -1.05 4.05 24.53
C LYS A 286 -0.39 3.50 25.80
N SER A 287 -0.73 4.06 26.97
CA SER A 287 -0.16 3.63 28.25
C SER A 287 -0.81 2.37 28.81
N ASN A 288 -1.95 1.96 28.26
CA ASN A 288 -2.73 0.81 28.70
C ASN A 288 -3.42 0.12 27.50
N MET A 289 -2.62 -0.40 26.58
CA MET A 289 -3.11 -1.16 25.44
C MET A 289 -3.66 -2.52 25.88
N THR A 290 -4.84 -2.90 25.38
CA THR A 290 -5.53 -4.12 25.81
C THR A 290 -6.02 -4.95 24.64
N GLN A 291 -5.75 -6.26 24.67
CA GLN A 291 -6.36 -7.20 23.73
C GLN A 291 -7.87 -7.29 23.98
N ILE A 292 -8.67 -7.10 22.94
CA ILE A 292 -10.15 -7.09 22.99
C ILE A 292 -10.77 -8.23 22.18
N GLY A 293 -10.05 -8.79 21.23
CA GLY A 293 -10.51 -9.89 20.37
C GLY A 293 -9.35 -10.75 19.88
N GLN A 294 -9.67 -11.94 19.39
CA GLN A 294 -8.73 -12.82 18.70
C GLN A 294 -9.49 -13.87 17.89
N THR A 295 -8.88 -14.37 16.82
CA THR A 295 -9.38 -15.52 16.06
C THR A 295 -8.22 -16.42 15.66
N PHE A 296 -8.55 -17.70 15.49
CA PHE A 296 -7.65 -18.75 15.02
C PHE A 296 -8.33 -19.51 13.90
N TRP A 297 -7.54 -20.12 13.04
CA TRP A 297 -8.01 -20.96 11.94
C TRP A 297 -7.42 -22.36 12.03
N THR A 298 -7.87 -23.24 11.14
CA THR A 298 -7.34 -24.60 11.01
C THR A 298 -6.01 -24.58 10.29
N ASP A 299 -5.07 -25.36 10.82
CA ASP A 299 -3.73 -25.56 10.24
C ASP A 299 -2.97 -24.24 9.99
N PRO A 300 -2.74 -23.41 11.03
CA PRO A 300 -1.96 -22.19 10.89
C PRO A 300 -0.45 -22.49 10.81
N GLU A 301 0.28 -21.81 9.93
CA GLU A 301 1.76 -21.86 9.90
C GLU A 301 2.36 -20.56 10.47
N TYR A 302 2.17 -19.44 9.78
CA TYR A 302 2.73 -18.15 10.16
C TYR A 302 1.78 -17.01 9.78
N SER A 303 1.02 -16.53 10.77
CA SER A 303 0.21 -15.31 10.67
C SER A 303 1.15 -14.14 10.36
N HIS A 304 1.23 -13.79 9.09
CA HIS A 304 2.31 -12.98 8.54
C HIS A 304 1.90 -11.51 8.47
N GLN A 305 0.91 -11.21 7.63
CA GLN A 305 0.42 -9.86 7.38
C GLN A 305 -1.10 -9.84 7.24
N CYS A 306 -1.72 -8.73 7.60
CA CYS A 306 -3.13 -8.50 7.31
C CYS A 306 -3.43 -7.07 6.91
N TRP A 307 -4.55 -6.90 6.21
CA TRP A 307 -5.07 -5.58 5.85
C TRP A 307 -6.60 -5.54 5.92
N ILE A 308 -7.14 -4.37 6.24
CA ILE A 308 -8.58 -4.18 6.45
C ILE A 308 -9.27 -3.71 5.17
N SER A 309 -10.51 -4.16 4.94
CA SER A 309 -11.39 -3.62 3.90
C SER A 309 -11.79 -2.17 4.17
N ASP A 310 -12.08 -1.41 3.10
CA ASP A 310 -12.44 0.02 3.19
C ASP A 310 -13.64 0.29 4.11
N ASP A 311 -14.60 -0.64 4.16
CA ASP A 311 -15.81 -0.56 4.99
C ASP A 311 -15.63 -1.12 6.41
N LYS A 312 -14.42 -1.60 6.73
CA LYS A 312 -14.03 -2.18 8.02
C LYS A 312 -14.90 -3.37 8.45
N GLN A 313 -15.51 -4.09 7.52
CA GLN A 313 -16.30 -5.30 7.83
C GLN A 313 -15.45 -6.57 7.74
N TYR A 314 -14.47 -6.59 6.85
CA TYR A 314 -13.57 -7.73 6.64
C TYR A 314 -12.10 -7.35 6.81
N LEU A 315 -11.30 -8.34 7.17
CA LEU A 315 -9.84 -8.28 7.18
C LEU A 315 -9.31 -9.47 6.37
N TYR A 316 -8.34 -9.18 5.50
CA TYR A 316 -7.65 -10.16 4.67
C TYR A 316 -6.31 -10.49 5.32
N LEU A 317 -6.01 -11.77 5.48
CA LEU A 317 -4.84 -12.25 6.21
C LEU A 317 -4.10 -13.33 5.41
N GLY A 318 -2.78 -13.20 5.35
CA GLY A 318 -1.85 -14.16 4.78
C GLY A 318 -1.26 -15.07 5.86
N ASP A 319 -1.15 -16.36 5.54
CA ASP A 319 -0.61 -17.40 6.40
C ASP A 319 0.67 -17.95 5.75
N GLU A 320 1.70 -17.10 5.70
CA GLU A 320 2.97 -17.37 5.04
C GLU A 320 3.52 -18.75 5.46
N LEU A 321 4.05 -19.50 4.50
CA LEU A 321 4.58 -20.87 4.64
C LEU A 321 3.54 -21.99 4.62
N ASP A 322 2.24 -21.70 4.59
CA ASP A 322 1.24 -22.75 4.38
C ASP A 322 1.37 -23.42 2.99
N GLU A 323 1.95 -22.71 2.02
CA GLU A 323 2.27 -23.26 0.70
C GLU A 323 3.50 -24.19 0.73
N GLU A 324 4.52 -23.86 1.52
CA GLU A 324 5.72 -24.68 1.66
C GLU A 324 5.46 -25.93 2.53
N TYR A 325 4.79 -25.77 3.67
CA TYR A 325 4.66 -26.83 4.66
C TYR A 325 3.41 -27.70 4.50
N GLN A 326 2.33 -27.15 3.93
CA GLN A 326 1.08 -27.89 3.74
C GLN A 326 0.73 -28.12 2.27
N GLY A 327 1.40 -27.43 1.34
CA GLY A 327 1.09 -27.52 -0.09
C GLY A 327 -0.27 -26.91 -0.43
N ILE A 328 -0.75 -25.98 0.40
CA ILE A 328 -1.92 -25.16 0.12
C ILE A 328 -1.52 -24.18 -1.00
N PRO A 329 -2.31 -23.96 -2.06
CA PRO A 329 -2.00 -22.90 -3.02
C PRO A 329 -2.25 -21.53 -2.38
N THR A 330 -1.49 -20.50 -2.77
CA THR A 330 -1.48 -19.15 -2.17
C THR A 330 -2.86 -18.75 -1.67
N ARG A 331 -3.03 -18.70 -0.36
CA ARG A 331 -4.34 -18.58 0.29
C ARG A 331 -4.45 -17.25 0.99
N THR A 332 -5.66 -16.71 1.01
CA THR A 332 -5.97 -15.53 1.82
C THR A 332 -7.20 -15.81 2.64
N LEU A 333 -7.04 -15.73 3.96
CA LEU A 333 -8.11 -15.89 4.91
C LEU A 333 -8.93 -14.60 4.97
N VAL A 334 -10.25 -14.74 4.99
CA VAL A 334 -11.18 -13.63 5.15
C VAL A 334 -11.77 -13.69 6.55
N VAL A 335 -11.45 -12.69 7.36
CA VAL A 335 -11.91 -12.56 8.75
C VAL A 335 -13.05 -11.55 8.80
N ASP A 336 -14.22 -11.97 9.29
CA ASP A 336 -15.30 -11.06 9.67
C ASP A 336 -14.90 -10.33 10.95
N ILE A 337 -14.82 -9.01 10.86
CA ILE A 337 -14.46 -8.09 11.95
C ILE A 337 -15.57 -7.07 12.24
N SER A 338 -16.80 -7.33 11.78
CA SER A 338 -17.97 -6.49 12.06
C SER A 338 -18.22 -6.31 13.57
N ASP A 339 -17.84 -7.30 14.39
CA ASP A 339 -17.61 -7.18 15.83
C ASP A 339 -16.15 -7.51 16.17
N ILE A 340 -15.32 -6.48 16.32
CA ILE A 340 -13.88 -6.64 16.64
C ILE A 340 -13.60 -7.29 18.01
N ASN A 341 -14.60 -7.47 18.88
CA ASN A 341 -14.41 -8.24 20.12
C ASN A 341 -14.56 -9.75 19.88
N ASN A 342 -15.23 -10.16 18.80
CA ASN A 342 -15.51 -11.55 18.47
C ASN A 342 -15.22 -11.81 16.97
N PRO A 343 -13.99 -11.57 16.48
CA PRO A 343 -13.66 -11.81 15.08
C PRO A 343 -13.79 -13.31 14.73
N THR A 344 -14.22 -13.63 13.52
CA THR A 344 -14.38 -15.03 13.06
C THR A 344 -13.91 -15.22 11.62
N ILE A 345 -13.38 -16.40 11.30
CA ILE A 345 -13.08 -16.75 9.90
C ILE A 345 -14.39 -16.89 9.13
N ALA A 346 -14.59 -16.03 8.13
CA ALA A 346 -15.76 -16.03 7.25
C ALA A 346 -15.57 -16.95 6.04
N GLY A 347 -14.33 -17.13 5.61
CA GLY A 347 -13.94 -17.99 4.50
C GLY A 347 -12.49 -17.76 4.11
N ASP A 348 -12.11 -18.26 2.95
CA ASP A 348 -10.81 -18.09 2.33
C ASP A 348 -10.96 -18.15 0.80
N PHE A 349 -9.97 -17.61 0.09
CA PHE A 349 -9.85 -17.76 -1.36
C PHE A 349 -8.38 -18.02 -1.72
N THR A 350 -8.16 -18.52 -2.93
CA THR A 350 -6.82 -18.89 -3.41
C THR A 350 -6.59 -18.44 -4.85
N SER A 351 -5.35 -18.05 -5.16
CA SER A 351 -4.89 -17.81 -6.53
C SER A 351 -4.82 -19.10 -7.37
N GLY A 352 -4.77 -20.26 -6.70
CA GLY A 352 -4.50 -21.55 -7.32
C GLY A 352 -3.02 -21.76 -7.70
N LEU A 353 -2.15 -20.79 -7.43
CA LEU A 353 -0.71 -20.86 -7.66
C LEU A 353 0.02 -21.36 -6.41
N PRO A 354 1.22 -21.96 -6.54
CA PRO A 354 1.96 -22.50 -5.39
C PRO A 354 2.92 -21.49 -4.74
N SER A 355 2.95 -20.22 -5.18
CA SER A 355 3.81 -19.18 -4.61
C SER A 355 3.43 -18.86 -3.16
N ILE A 356 4.38 -18.42 -2.35
CA ILE A 356 4.11 -17.98 -0.98
C ILE A 356 3.39 -16.61 -1.00
N ASP A 357 2.34 -16.43 -0.19
CA ASP A 357 1.70 -15.14 0.06
C ASP A 357 2.59 -14.20 0.89
N HIS A 358 2.47 -12.88 0.71
CA HIS A 358 3.25 -11.94 1.51
C HIS A 358 2.45 -10.65 1.85
N ASN A 359 2.91 -9.48 1.40
CA ASN A 359 2.29 -8.20 1.75
C ASN A 359 1.07 -7.92 0.88
N GLN A 360 -0.02 -7.49 1.51
CA GLN A 360 -1.27 -7.17 0.83
C GLN A 360 -1.91 -5.88 1.34
N TYR A 361 -2.59 -5.17 0.44
CA TYR A 361 -3.14 -3.84 0.72
C TYR A 361 -4.49 -3.68 0.04
N VAL A 362 -5.47 -3.11 0.74
CA VAL A 362 -6.77 -2.77 0.17
C VAL A 362 -6.79 -1.31 -0.22
N ARG A 363 -7.23 -1.02 -1.44
CA ARG A 363 -7.53 0.34 -1.89
C ARG A 363 -8.69 0.33 -2.87
N ASP A 364 -9.68 1.19 -2.62
CA ASP A 364 -10.78 1.50 -3.54
C ASP A 364 -11.54 0.24 -4.01
N GLY A 365 -11.79 -0.71 -3.10
CA GLY A 365 -12.47 -1.99 -3.40
C GLY A 365 -11.62 -3.04 -4.10
N TYR A 366 -10.30 -2.85 -4.16
CA TYR A 366 -9.35 -3.84 -4.69
C TYR A 366 -8.36 -4.29 -3.61
N LEU A 367 -7.93 -5.55 -3.67
CA LEU A 367 -6.86 -6.10 -2.85
C LEU A 367 -5.64 -6.37 -3.74
N PHE A 368 -4.53 -5.71 -3.42
CA PHE A 368 -3.24 -5.82 -4.10
C PHE A 368 -2.34 -6.72 -3.26
N GLN A 369 -1.89 -7.85 -3.81
CA GLN A 369 -1.09 -8.84 -3.08
C GLN A 369 0.25 -9.05 -3.77
N ALA A 370 1.35 -8.89 -3.02
CA ALA A 370 2.65 -9.39 -3.40
C ALA A 370 2.72 -10.89 -3.03
N ASN A 371 2.98 -11.74 -4.01
CA ASN A 371 3.07 -13.18 -3.83
C ASN A 371 4.40 -13.68 -4.40
N TYR A 372 5.52 -13.29 -3.78
CA TYR A 372 6.89 -13.69 -4.11
C TYR A 372 7.06 -14.03 -5.62
N THR A 373 7.17 -15.32 -5.95
CA THR A 373 7.49 -15.84 -7.28
C THR A 373 6.39 -15.70 -8.32
N SER A 374 5.18 -15.36 -7.93
CA SER A 374 4.04 -15.08 -8.83
C SER A 374 3.77 -13.58 -9.01
N GLY A 375 4.62 -12.70 -8.46
CA GLY A 375 4.53 -11.26 -8.60
C GLY A 375 3.33 -10.64 -7.88
N ILE A 376 2.74 -9.59 -8.47
CA ILE A 376 1.53 -8.95 -7.93
C ILE A 376 0.26 -9.60 -8.48
N ARG A 377 -0.73 -9.82 -7.61
CA ARG A 377 -2.11 -10.19 -7.97
C ARG A 377 -3.08 -9.13 -7.45
N VAL A 378 -3.99 -8.67 -8.29
CA VAL A 378 -5.01 -7.68 -7.95
C VAL A 378 -6.38 -8.31 -8.00
N TRP A 379 -7.09 -8.28 -6.89
CA TRP A 379 -8.41 -8.87 -6.71
C TRP A 379 -9.47 -7.79 -6.56
N LYS A 380 -10.64 -7.99 -7.16
CA LYS A 380 -11.80 -7.13 -6.97
C LYS A 380 -12.67 -7.63 -5.82
N LEU A 381 -12.99 -6.75 -4.87
CA LEU A 381 -13.67 -7.08 -3.61
C LEU A 381 -15.19 -6.88 -3.62
N ASP A 382 -15.84 -6.80 -4.79
CA ASP A 382 -17.31 -6.71 -4.91
C ASP A 382 -18.02 -7.87 -4.19
N ASN A 383 -17.37 -9.04 -4.12
CA ASN A 383 -17.76 -10.16 -3.28
C ASN A 383 -16.57 -10.51 -2.35
N PRO A 384 -16.53 -9.99 -1.11
CA PRO A 384 -15.34 -10.09 -0.27
C PRO A 384 -15.00 -11.51 0.16
N LEU A 385 -15.94 -12.46 0.08
CA LEU A 385 -15.72 -13.88 0.40
C LEU A 385 -15.34 -14.73 -0.82
N SER A 386 -15.46 -14.18 -2.03
CA SER A 386 -15.10 -14.87 -3.27
C SER A 386 -14.71 -13.80 -4.31
N PRO A 387 -13.59 -13.11 -4.08
CA PRO A 387 -13.12 -12.09 -5.00
C PRO A 387 -12.56 -12.74 -6.27
N THR A 388 -12.43 -11.95 -7.34
CA THR A 388 -11.87 -12.40 -8.62
C THR A 388 -10.60 -11.64 -8.92
N VAL A 389 -9.58 -12.32 -9.44
CA VAL A 389 -8.39 -11.67 -10.00
C VAL A 389 -8.82 -10.83 -11.22
N VAL A 390 -8.39 -9.57 -11.25
CA VAL A 390 -8.68 -8.61 -12.33
C VAL A 390 -7.43 -8.08 -13.01
N GLY A 391 -6.25 -8.28 -12.43
CA GLY A 391 -4.98 -7.98 -13.06
C GLY A 391 -3.82 -8.61 -12.31
N TRP A 392 -2.71 -8.79 -13.00
CA TRP A 392 -1.48 -9.31 -12.42
C TRP A 392 -0.24 -8.91 -13.22
N PHE A 393 0.89 -8.85 -12.54
CA PHE A 393 2.20 -8.60 -13.15
C PHE A 393 3.24 -9.49 -12.48
N ASP A 394 3.90 -10.33 -13.28
CA ASP A 394 4.88 -11.31 -12.82
C ASP A 394 6.30 -10.71 -12.88
N THR A 395 6.89 -10.46 -11.71
CA THR A 395 8.28 -9.99 -11.58
C THR A 395 9.29 -11.15 -11.54
N TYR A 396 8.83 -12.40 -11.55
CA TYR A 396 9.64 -13.63 -11.45
C TYR A 396 9.20 -14.71 -12.47
N PRO A 397 9.46 -14.48 -13.77
CA PRO A 397 8.95 -15.33 -14.85
C PRO A 397 9.55 -16.75 -14.92
N GLU A 398 10.50 -17.08 -14.05
CA GLU A 398 11.13 -18.39 -14.05
C GLU A 398 10.18 -19.52 -13.63
N ASN A 399 9.32 -19.29 -12.63
CA ASN A 399 8.36 -20.25 -12.07
C ASN A 399 7.58 -19.63 -10.91
N ASP A 400 6.49 -20.27 -10.49
CA ASP A 400 5.67 -19.90 -9.32
C ASP A 400 5.97 -20.73 -8.05
N ASN A 401 7.18 -21.27 -7.87
CA ASN A 401 7.45 -22.19 -6.74
C ASN A 401 7.30 -21.48 -5.38
N PRO A 402 7.01 -22.21 -4.29
CA PRO A 402 6.99 -21.65 -2.94
C PRO A 402 8.42 -21.31 -2.49
N ASP A 403 8.94 -20.17 -2.92
CA ASP A 403 10.26 -19.65 -2.55
C ASP A 403 10.24 -18.13 -2.32
N PHE A 404 11.22 -17.64 -1.57
CA PHE A 404 11.34 -16.25 -1.14
C PHE A 404 12.02 -15.36 -2.18
N SER A 405 11.75 -15.57 -3.47
CA SER A 405 12.23 -14.73 -4.58
C SER A 405 11.04 -14.06 -5.26
N GLY A 406 11.26 -12.92 -5.91
CA GLY A 406 10.18 -12.19 -6.57
C GLY A 406 9.68 -11.00 -5.74
N ALA A 407 8.39 -10.69 -5.84
CA ALA A 407 7.78 -9.52 -5.21
C ALA A 407 7.69 -9.67 -3.67
N TRP A 408 8.43 -8.83 -2.94
CA TRP A 408 8.34 -8.70 -1.49
C TRP A 408 7.13 -7.83 -1.09
N SER A 409 6.94 -6.69 -1.73
CA SER A 409 5.85 -5.78 -1.34
C SER A 409 5.37 -4.96 -2.53
N VAL A 410 4.18 -4.39 -2.36
CA VAL A 410 3.55 -3.49 -3.32
C VAL A 410 3.03 -2.26 -2.60
N TYR A 411 3.05 -1.10 -3.26
CA TYR A 411 2.45 0.12 -2.73
C TYR A 411 1.46 0.68 -3.76
N PRO A 412 0.15 0.49 -3.55
CA PRO A 412 -0.87 0.89 -4.50
C PRO A 412 -1.46 2.28 -4.21
N TYR A 413 -0.88 3.11 -3.32
CA TYR A 413 -1.54 4.34 -2.83
C TYR A 413 -1.05 5.66 -3.46
N LEU A 414 -0.27 5.61 -4.53
CA LEU A 414 0.09 6.84 -5.25
C LEU A 414 -1.15 7.47 -5.89
N PRO A 415 -1.36 8.80 -5.78
CA PRO A 415 -2.47 9.51 -6.42
C PRO A 415 -2.61 9.29 -7.93
N SER A 416 -1.50 9.05 -8.63
CA SER A 416 -1.48 8.73 -10.06
C SER A 416 -2.12 7.38 -10.44
N GLY A 417 -2.46 6.55 -9.45
CA GLY A 417 -2.91 5.18 -9.67
C GLY A 417 -1.78 4.21 -10.03
N ASN A 418 -0.53 4.69 -10.05
CA ASN A 418 0.65 3.86 -10.24
C ASN A 418 0.91 3.01 -8.99
N ILE A 419 1.42 1.81 -9.22
CA ILE A 419 1.73 0.84 -8.18
C ILE A 419 3.24 0.61 -8.19
N ILE A 420 3.85 0.74 -7.02
CA ILE A 420 5.26 0.36 -6.81
C ILE A 420 5.27 -1.14 -6.49
N ILE A 421 6.18 -1.90 -7.09
CA ILE A 421 6.50 -3.26 -6.65
C ILE A 421 7.98 -3.30 -6.27
N SER A 422 8.26 -3.82 -5.09
CA SER A 422 9.62 -4.12 -4.66
C SER A 422 9.90 -5.61 -4.78
N ASP A 423 10.86 -5.96 -5.62
CA ASP A 423 11.31 -7.32 -5.86
C ASP A 423 12.69 -7.57 -5.22
N ILE A 424 12.80 -8.73 -4.58
CA ILE A 424 13.97 -9.16 -3.79
C ILE A 424 15.23 -9.25 -4.63
N LYS A 425 15.12 -9.59 -5.91
CA LYS A 425 16.28 -9.84 -6.79
C LYS A 425 16.33 -8.89 -7.96
N ARG A 426 15.19 -8.38 -8.38
CA ARG A 426 15.06 -7.54 -9.57
C ARG A 426 14.86 -6.07 -9.26
N GLY A 427 14.62 -5.66 -8.03
CA GLY A 427 14.57 -4.25 -7.66
C GLY A 427 13.17 -3.67 -7.81
N MET A 428 13.06 -2.42 -8.26
CA MET A 428 11.80 -1.69 -8.21
C MET A 428 11.10 -1.70 -9.57
N PHE A 429 9.83 -2.06 -9.60
CA PHE A 429 8.96 -1.92 -10.77
C PHE A 429 7.92 -0.85 -10.51
N MET A 430 7.62 -0.05 -11.53
CA MET A 430 6.45 0.79 -11.58
C MET A 430 5.47 0.18 -12.56
N VAL A 431 4.28 -0.18 -12.08
CA VAL A 431 3.21 -0.73 -12.92
C VAL A 431 1.93 0.07 -12.75
N ARG A 432 0.97 -0.14 -13.63
CA ARG A 432 -0.38 0.43 -13.51
C ARG A 432 -1.40 -0.60 -13.94
N MET A 433 -2.59 -0.57 -13.36
CA MET A 433 -3.73 -1.31 -13.90
C MET A 433 -4.13 -0.71 -15.24
N GLU A 434 -4.37 -1.55 -16.25
CA GLU A 434 -4.91 -1.07 -17.51
C GLU A 434 -6.34 -0.57 -17.29
N CYS A 435 -6.67 0.58 -17.88
CA CYS A 435 -8.05 1.02 -17.97
C CYS A 435 -8.60 0.69 -19.35
N TYR A 436 -9.23 -0.48 -19.49
CA TYR A 436 -9.86 -0.85 -20.75
C TYR A 436 -10.89 0.19 -21.22
N ALA A 437 -11.55 0.91 -20.31
CA ALA A 437 -12.51 1.95 -20.68
C ALA A 437 -11.89 3.23 -21.27
N ASP A 438 -10.60 3.49 -21.03
CA ASP A 438 -9.85 4.66 -21.53
C ASP A 438 -9.28 4.35 -22.93
N CYS A 439 -10.17 4.25 -23.92
CA CYS A 439 -9.80 3.81 -25.26
C CYS A 439 -8.77 4.71 -25.94
N ASP A 440 -8.87 6.02 -25.72
CA ASP A 440 -7.96 6.97 -26.35
C ASP A 440 -6.67 7.18 -25.54
N GLY A 441 -6.56 6.56 -24.36
CA GLY A 441 -5.39 6.55 -23.50
C GLY A 441 -5.06 7.91 -22.89
N ASN A 442 -6.05 8.80 -22.77
CA ASN A 442 -5.83 10.16 -22.27
C ASN A 442 -5.87 10.24 -20.72
N GLY A 443 -6.25 9.15 -20.04
CA GLY A 443 -6.36 9.04 -18.59
C GLY A 443 -7.66 9.60 -18.00
N THR A 444 -8.67 9.92 -18.82
CA THR A 444 -9.95 10.49 -18.39
C THR A 444 -11.11 9.90 -19.17
N LEU A 445 -11.99 9.17 -18.47
CA LEU A 445 -13.21 8.64 -19.06
C LEU A 445 -14.21 9.73 -19.43
N ASN A 446 -14.45 9.88 -20.73
CA ASN A 446 -15.36 10.86 -21.31
C ASN A 446 -15.97 10.35 -22.65
N VAL A 447 -16.65 11.21 -23.40
CA VAL A 447 -17.31 10.80 -24.67
C VAL A 447 -16.33 10.38 -25.76
N PHE A 448 -15.08 10.84 -25.69
CA PHE A 448 -14.04 10.50 -26.66
C PHE A 448 -13.63 9.02 -26.58
N ASP A 449 -13.76 8.37 -25.43
CA ASP A 449 -13.55 6.92 -25.31
C ASP A 449 -14.59 6.12 -26.09
N TYR A 450 -15.85 6.51 -26.00
CA TYR A 450 -16.92 5.90 -26.81
C TYR A 450 -16.71 6.14 -28.31
N ILE A 451 -16.20 7.31 -28.69
CA ILE A 451 -15.87 7.61 -30.09
C ILE A 451 -14.70 6.73 -30.55
N CYS A 452 -13.67 6.59 -29.72
CA CYS A 452 -12.52 5.75 -29.97
C CYS A 452 -12.94 4.27 -30.13
N PHE A 453 -13.70 3.72 -29.18
CA PHE A 453 -14.21 2.35 -29.25
C PHE A 453 -15.10 2.14 -30.47
N GLY A 454 -16.00 3.09 -30.74
CA GLY A 454 -16.88 3.03 -31.91
C GLY A 454 -16.13 3.06 -33.24
N ASN A 455 -15.02 3.80 -33.32
CA ASN A 455 -14.15 3.83 -34.49
C ASN A 455 -13.41 2.50 -34.67
N ASP A 456 -12.87 1.92 -33.59
CA ASP A 456 -12.20 0.61 -33.65
C ASP A 456 -13.18 -0.50 -34.04
N TYR A 457 -14.38 -0.49 -33.45
CA TYR A 457 -15.46 -1.43 -33.79
C TYR A 457 -15.83 -1.34 -35.27
N ALA A 458 -16.00 -0.12 -35.81
CA ALA A 458 -16.31 0.08 -37.21
C ALA A 458 -15.17 -0.37 -38.14
N ALA A 459 -13.92 -0.32 -37.68
CA ALA A 459 -12.74 -0.78 -38.39
C ALA A 459 -12.52 -2.30 -38.29
N SER A 460 -13.35 -3.04 -37.55
CA SER A 460 -13.09 -4.44 -37.19
C SER A 460 -11.76 -4.61 -36.45
N GLY A 461 -11.40 -3.64 -35.61
CA GLY A 461 -10.23 -3.69 -34.76
C GLY A 461 -10.39 -4.70 -33.63
N SER A 462 -9.26 -5.20 -33.13
CA SER A 462 -9.23 -6.20 -32.06
C SER A 462 -9.49 -5.61 -30.68
N TYR A 463 -9.31 -4.30 -30.50
CA TYR A 463 -9.58 -3.64 -29.23
C TYR A 463 -11.10 -3.63 -28.93
N ALA A 464 -11.92 -3.54 -29.98
CA ALA A 464 -13.36 -3.57 -29.88
C ALA A 464 -13.96 -4.96 -29.57
N ASP A 465 -13.18 -6.05 -29.58
CA ASP A 465 -13.63 -7.40 -29.17
C ASP A 465 -13.58 -7.54 -27.65
N CYS A 466 -14.36 -6.71 -26.95
CA CYS A 466 -14.33 -6.55 -25.51
C CYS A 466 -14.59 -7.86 -24.76
N ASP A 467 -15.49 -8.70 -25.29
CA ASP A 467 -15.83 -9.98 -24.66
C ASP A 467 -14.90 -11.14 -25.07
N GLY A 468 -13.90 -10.86 -25.91
CA GLY A 468 -12.90 -11.82 -26.38
C GLY A 468 -13.50 -12.96 -27.21
N SER A 469 -14.71 -12.79 -27.78
CA SER A 469 -15.39 -13.83 -28.54
C SER A 469 -14.79 -14.04 -29.95
N GLY A 470 -13.92 -13.15 -30.40
CA GLY A 470 -13.35 -13.14 -31.75
C GLY A 470 -14.36 -12.66 -32.80
N SER A 471 -15.45 -11.99 -32.40
CA SER A 471 -16.53 -11.58 -33.29
C SER A 471 -17.23 -10.32 -32.81
N LEU A 472 -16.98 -9.20 -33.48
CA LEU A 472 -17.59 -7.92 -33.14
C LEU A 472 -19.12 -7.91 -33.32
N ASN A 473 -19.84 -7.71 -32.24
CA ASN A 473 -21.28 -7.68 -32.17
C ASN A 473 -21.80 -6.76 -31.03
N VAL A 474 -23.12 -6.78 -30.75
CA VAL A 474 -23.72 -5.91 -29.73
C VAL A 474 -23.22 -6.19 -28.31
N PHE A 475 -22.77 -7.41 -28.03
CA PHE A 475 -22.23 -7.79 -26.74
C PHE A 475 -20.93 -7.06 -26.42
N ASP A 476 -20.13 -6.68 -27.43
CA ASP A 476 -18.94 -5.85 -27.24
C ASP A 476 -19.28 -4.44 -26.78
N TYR A 477 -20.32 -3.83 -27.35
CA TYR A 477 -20.80 -2.52 -26.89
C TYR A 477 -21.36 -2.57 -25.47
N ILE A 478 -22.02 -3.68 -25.10
CA ILE A 478 -22.51 -3.89 -23.73
C ILE A 478 -21.31 -4.07 -22.79
N CYS A 479 -20.31 -4.85 -23.19
CA CYS A 479 -19.09 -5.08 -22.44
C CYS A 479 -18.32 -3.77 -22.22
N PHE A 480 -18.04 -3.00 -23.27
CA PHE A 480 -17.37 -1.69 -23.16
C PHE A 480 -18.21 -0.71 -22.34
N GLY A 481 -19.52 -0.68 -22.54
CA GLY A 481 -20.42 0.16 -21.75
C GLY A 481 -20.40 -0.17 -20.26
N ASN A 482 -20.28 -1.45 -19.90
CA ASN A 482 -20.12 -1.89 -18.52
C ASN A 482 -18.75 -1.51 -17.96
N SER A 483 -17.67 -1.69 -18.72
CA SER A 483 -16.31 -1.26 -18.33
C SER A 483 -16.25 0.25 -18.10
N TYR A 484 -16.82 1.05 -19.01
CA TYR A 484 -16.90 2.50 -18.89
C TYR A 484 -17.72 2.95 -17.67
N ALA A 485 -18.88 2.31 -17.43
CA ALA A 485 -19.69 2.58 -16.25
C ALA A 485 -19.01 2.16 -14.94
N GLY A 486 -18.14 1.15 -15.00
CA GLY A 486 -17.34 0.66 -13.88
C GLY A 486 -16.18 1.57 -13.50
N GLY A 487 -15.76 2.47 -14.39
CA GLY A 487 -14.63 3.37 -14.17
C GLY A 487 -13.27 2.71 -14.43
N CYS A 488 -12.21 3.50 -14.28
CA CYS A 488 -10.83 3.01 -14.32
C CYS A 488 -10.39 2.61 -12.90
N PRO A 489 -9.71 1.46 -12.71
CA PRO A 489 -9.10 1.14 -11.42
C PRO A 489 -8.10 2.24 -11.03
N LEU A 490 -8.19 2.73 -9.79
CA LEU A 490 -7.25 3.68 -9.16
C LEU A 490 -7.13 5.09 -9.81
N HIS A 491 -8.11 5.52 -10.61
CA HIS A 491 -8.09 6.79 -11.37
C HIS A 491 -9.21 7.78 -10.97
#